data_AF-A0A0J7J7C9-F1
#
_entry.id   AF-A0A0J7J7C9-F1
#
_cell.length_a   1.000
_cell.length_b   1.000
_cell.length_c   1.000
_cell.angle_alpha   90.00
_cell.angle_beta   90.00
_cell.angle_gamma   90.00
#
_symmetry.space_group_name_H-M   'P 1'
#
loop_
_entity.id
_entity.type
_entity.pdbx_description
1 polymer ?
#
loop_
_entity_poly.entity_id
_entity_poly.type
_entity_poly.pdbx_seq_one_letter_code
_entity_poly.pdbx_strand_id
1 'polypeptide(L)'
;MEKNRLQIMPKPLHRSIKSLLKMLQSQIETITRQIEQEVAKVDHWRTKMDIMTSVPGVGKVLAYTFLSELPELGSLNRKEIAALVGVAPINRDSGKLNGKRRIRGGRPRVRTVMFMAMLSSIQCNPVFKRFYERLKAQGKIPKVAVVACMRKMIVVLNTMVKNQESWRENMA
;
A
#
# COMPACT_ATOMS: atom_id res chain seq x y z
N MET A 1 -8.00 -11.86 -14.09
CA MET A 1 -8.77 -12.10 -15.32
C MET A 1 -9.21 -13.56 -15.41
N GLU A 2 -8.30 -14.53 -15.30
CA GLU A 2 -8.63 -15.97 -15.39
C GLU A 2 -9.58 -16.51 -14.30
N LYS A 3 -9.48 -16.04 -13.05
CA LYS A 3 -10.45 -16.41 -11.99
C LYS A 3 -11.88 -15.98 -12.34
N ASN A 4 -12.04 -14.81 -12.96
CA ASN A 4 -13.35 -14.32 -13.42
C ASN A 4 -13.83 -15.15 -14.63
N ARG A 5 -12.94 -15.44 -15.59
CA ARG A 5 -13.24 -16.35 -16.71
C ARG A 5 -13.73 -17.71 -16.24
N LEU A 6 -13.13 -18.29 -15.19
CA LEU A 6 -13.57 -19.56 -14.62
C LEU A 6 -15.03 -19.52 -14.12
N GLN A 7 -15.47 -18.37 -13.60
CA GLN A 7 -16.84 -18.20 -13.10
C GLN A 7 -17.87 -18.06 -14.22
N ILE A 8 -17.51 -17.45 -15.35
CA ILE A 8 -18.44 -17.09 -16.43
C ILE A 8 -18.42 -18.12 -17.58
N MET A 9 -17.29 -18.78 -17.83
CA MET A 9 -17.11 -19.62 -19.02
C MET A 9 -17.71 -21.04 -18.87
N PRO A 10 -18.08 -21.70 -19.99
CA PRO A 10 -18.60 -23.07 -19.99
C PRO A 10 -17.65 -24.10 -19.36
N LYS A 11 -18.22 -25.13 -18.71
CA LYS A 11 -17.49 -26.21 -18.01
C LYS A 11 -16.36 -26.86 -18.82
N PRO A 12 -16.50 -27.11 -20.15
CA PRO A 12 -15.41 -27.71 -20.94
C PRO A 12 -14.10 -26.88 -20.92
N LEU A 13 -14.19 -25.55 -20.79
CA LEU A 13 -13.02 -24.67 -20.76
C LEU A 13 -12.35 -24.58 -19.38
N HIS A 14 -13.01 -25.06 -18.32
CA HIS A 14 -12.52 -24.92 -16.94
C HIS A 14 -11.19 -25.62 -16.71
N ARG A 15 -10.95 -26.77 -17.36
CA ARG A 15 -9.69 -27.51 -17.22
C ARG A 15 -8.49 -26.67 -17.69
N SER A 16 -8.63 -26.02 -18.85
CA SER A 16 -7.60 -25.13 -19.40
C SER A 16 -7.37 -23.92 -18.50
N ILE A 17 -8.45 -23.25 -18.07
CA ILE A 17 -8.37 -22.07 -17.20
C ILE A 17 -7.71 -22.41 -15.84
N LYS A 18 -8.07 -23.54 -15.23
CA LYS A 18 -7.44 -24.02 -13.99
C LYS A 18 -5.96 -24.31 -14.17
N SER A 19 -5.56 -24.87 -15.31
CA SER A 19 -4.15 -25.11 -15.65
C SER A 19 -3.37 -23.79 -15.73
N LEU A 20 -3.91 -22.80 -16.45
CA LEU A 20 -3.31 -21.46 -16.53
C LEU A 20 -3.19 -20.79 -15.15
N LEU A 21 -4.24 -20.89 -14.32
CA LEU A 21 -4.20 -20.35 -12.96
C LEU A 21 -3.10 -21.00 -12.12
N LYS A 22 -2.93 -22.32 -12.21
CA LYS A 22 -1.87 -23.04 -11.48
C LYS A 22 -0.48 -22.63 -11.97
N MET A 23 -0.29 -22.51 -13.28
CA MET A 23 0.96 -22.05 -13.88
C MET A 23 1.32 -20.64 -13.38
N LEU A 24 0.39 -19.69 -13.48
CA LEU A 24 0.60 -18.31 -13.03
C LEU A 24 0.92 -18.24 -11.53
N GLN A 25 0.23 -19.04 -10.72
CA GLN A 25 0.49 -19.11 -9.28
C GLN A 25 1.92 -19.60 -8.99
N SER A 26 2.37 -20.66 -9.66
CA SER A 26 3.72 -21.19 -9.52
C SER A 26 4.80 -20.19 -9.99
N GLN A 27 4.55 -19.44 -11.06
CA GLN A 27 5.46 -18.38 -11.52
C GLN A 27 5.54 -17.24 -10.51
N ILE A 28 4.42 -16.81 -9.93
CA ILE A 28 4.39 -15.78 -8.88
C ILE A 28 5.21 -16.24 -7.67
N GLU A 29 5.04 -17.48 -7.23
CA GLU A 29 5.80 -18.05 -6.10
C GLU A 29 7.30 -18.11 -6.39
N THR A 30 7.67 -18.53 -7.60
CA THR A 30 9.07 -18.60 -8.04
C THR A 30 9.73 -17.23 -8.03
N ILE A 31 9.08 -16.23 -8.65
CA ILE A 31 9.59 -14.86 -8.72
C ILE A 31 9.64 -14.24 -7.30
N THR A 32 8.63 -14.48 -6.47
CA THR A 32 8.61 -13.99 -5.09
C THR A 32 9.80 -14.53 -4.30
N ARG A 33 10.13 -15.82 -4.46
CA ARG A 33 11.29 -16.43 -3.82
C ARG A 33 12.62 -15.84 -4.31
N GLN A 34 12.73 -15.54 -5.60
CA GLN A 34 13.90 -14.87 -6.16
C GLN A 34 14.07 -13.46 -5.57
N ILE A 35 12.98 -12.69 -5.47
CA ILE A 35 13.01 -11.36 -4.83
C ILE A 35 13.44 -11.48 -3.36
N GLU A 36 12.93 -12.46 -2.62
CA GLU A 36 13.33 -12.72 -1.23
C GLU A 36 14.83 -13.00 -1.11
N GLN A 37 15.38 -13.81 -2.02
CA GLN A 37 16.81 -14.12 -2.06
C GLN A 37 17.66 -12.89 -2.33
N GLU A 38 17.29 -12.05 -3.31
CA GLU A 38 18.02 -10.82 -3.60
C GLU A 38 17.94 -9.82 -2.46
N VAL A 39 16.78 -9.70 -1.81
CA VAL A 39 16.61 -8.83 -0.64
C VAL A 39 17.44 -9.30 0.56
N ALA A 40 17.54 -10.61 0.76
CA ALA A 40 18.33 -11.19 1.86
C ALA A 40 19.84 -10.98 1.71
N LYS A 41 20.35 -10.72 0.50
CA LYS A 41 21.78 -10.43 0.26
C LYS A 41 22.21 -9.04 0.73
N VAL A 42 21.26 -8.12 0.97
CA VAL A 42 21.55 -6.73 1.32
C VAL A 42 20.98 -6.43 2.70
N ASP A 43 21.85 -6.33 3.71
CA ASP A 43 21.46 -6.17 5.12
C ASP A 43 20.52 -4.97 5.34
N HIS A 44 20.82 -3.83 4.72
CA HIS A 44 19.98 -2.64 4.84
C HIS A 44 18.56 -2.86 4.29
N TRP A 45 18.39 -3.66 3.23
CA TRP A 45 17.07 -3.97 2.67
C TRP A 45 16.29 -4.88 3.59
N ARG A 46 16.97 -5.87 4.18
CA ARG A 46 16.38 -6.75 5.20
C ARG A 46 15.87 -5.95 6.39
N THR A 47 16.69 -5.07 6.96
CA THR A 47 16.27 -4.21 8.09
C THR A 47 15.07 -3.33 7.73
N LYS A 48 15.07 -2.69 6.53
CA LYS A 48 13.92 -1.90 6.08
C LYS A 48 12.66 -2.76 5.93
N MET A 49 12.78 -3.97 5.40
CA MET A 49 11.65 -4.91 5.27
C MET A 49 11.08 -5.31 6.62
N ASP A 50 11.94 -5.68 7.57
CA ASP A 50 11.53 -6.10 8.91
C ASP A 50 10.77 -4.97 9.61
N ILE A 51 11.27 -3.74 9.52
CA ILE A 51 10.59 -2.54 10.05
C ILE A 51 9.22 -2.36 9.38
N MET A 52 9.16 -2.38 8.04
CA MET A 52 7.90 -2.14 7.31
C MET A 52 6.86 -3.21 7.60
N THR A 53 7.25 -4.49 7.57
CA THR A 53 6.37 -5.64 7.78
C THR A 53 5.96 -5.84 9.24
N SER A 54 6.62 -5.19 10.19
CA SER A 54 6.18 -5.15 11.59
C SER A 54 4.83 -4.46 11.77
N VAL A 55 4.39 -3.62 10.82
CA VAL A 55 3.08 -2.97 10.85
C VAL A 55 1.99 -3.96 10.42
N PRO A 56 1.00 -4.27 11.27
CA PRO A 56 -0.12 -5.12 10.87
C PRO A 56 -0.83 -4.52 9.66
N GLY A 57 -0.92 -5.31 8.58
CA GLY A 57 -1.50 -4.90 7.30
C GLY A 57 -0.49 -4.53 6.21
N VAL A 58 0.79 -4.37 6.54
CA VAL A 58 1.86 -4.21 5.55
C VAL A 58 2.42 -5.57 5.15
N GLY A 59 2.02 -6.05 3.97
CA GLY A 59 2.53 -7.31 3.41
C GLY A 59 3.79 -7.14 2.54
N LYS A 60 4.43 -8.26 2.21
CA LYS A 60 5.64 -8.33 1.37
C LYS A 60 5.52 -7.56 0.06
N VAL A 61 4.38 -7.64 -0.63
CA VAL A 61 4.15 -6.92 -1.90
C VAL A 61 4.28 -5.41 -1.72
N LEU A 62 3.70 -4.84 -0.66
CA LEU A 62 3.81 -3.40 -0.38
C LEU A 62 5.25 -3.04 -0.02
N ALA A 63 5.89 -3.86 0.81
CA ALA A 63 7.25 -3.63 1.25
C ALA A 63 8.28 -3.69 0.09
N TYR A 64 8.16 -4.67 -0.83
CA TYR A 64 8.97 -4.71 -2.06
C TYR A 64 8.67 -3.54 -2.99
N THR A 65 7.41 -3.10 -3.07
CA THR A 65 7.04 -1.91 -3.84
C THR A 65 7.72 -0.67 -3.27
N PHE A 66 7.80 -0.53 -1.95
CA PHE A 66 8.53 0.58 -1.33
C PHE A 66 10.04 0.48 -1.50
N LEU A 67 10.63 -0.72 -1.37
CA LEU A 67 12.07 -0.88 -1.63
C LEU A 67 12.45 -0.49 -3.06
N SER A 68 11.63 -0.86 -4.05
CA SER A 68 11.92 -0.63 -5.46
C SER A 68 11.49 0.75 -5.96
N GLU A 69 10.31 1.22 -5.57
CA GLU A 69 9.69 2.45 -6.09
C GLU A 69 9.62 3.58 -5.07
N LEU A 70 10.20 3.43 -3.87
CA LEU A 70 10.25 4.48 -2.84
C LEU A 70 11.55 4.45 -2.01
N PRO A 71 12.74 4.56 -2.65
CA PRO A 71 14.02 4.54 -1.94
C PRO A 71 14.18 5.67 -0.91
N GLU A 72 13.46 6.78 -1.09
CA GLU A 72 13.45 7.95 -0.21
C GLU A 72 12.67 7.75 1.10
N LEU A 73 12.04 6.59 1.28
CA LEU A 73 11.37 6.25 2.54
C LEU A 73 12.39 6.25 3.69
N GLY A 74 12.15 7.14 4.66
CA GLY A 74 13.01 7.39 5.81
C GLY A 74 13.82 8.69 5.74
N SER A 75 13.97 9.31 4.57
CA SER A 75 14.76 10.54 4.42
C SER A 75 13.90 11.80 4.27
N LEU A 76 12.69 11.66 3.74
CA LEU A 76 11.79 12.81 3.46
C LEU A 76 11.02 13.27 4.69
N ASN A 77 10.52 14.51 4.65
CA ASN A 77 9.59 14.99 5.67
C ASN A 77 8.15 14.48 5.42
N ARG A 78 7.28 14.63 6.43
CA ARG A 78 5.89 14.15 6.40
C ARG A 78 5.04 14.68 5.24
N LYS A 79 5.34 15.88 4.71
CA LYS A 79 4.59 16.49 3.61
C LYS A 79 5.13 15.99 2.26
N GLU A 80 6.45 15.93 2.12
CA GLU A 80 7.14 15.42 0.93
C GLU A 80 6.79 13.97 0.64
N ILE A 81 6.88 13.08 1.63
CA ILE A 81 6.58 11.66 1.40
C ILE A 81 5.11 11.44 0.99
N ALA A 82 4.18 12.20 1.60
CA ALA A 82 2.78 12.14 1.25
C ALA A 82 2.50 12.68 -0.15
N ALA A 83 3.24 13.70 -0.59
CA ALA A 83 3.15 14.24 -1.95
C ALA A 83 3.78 13.29 -2.97
N LEU A 84 4.94 12.70 -2.67
CA LEU A 84 5.66 11.75 -3.52
C LEU A 84 4.84 10.49 -3.78
N VAL A 85 4.21 9.93 -2.76
CA VAL A 85 3.28 8.79 -2.92
C VAL A 85 1.96 9.22 -3.59
N GLY A 86 1.66 10.53 -3.62
CA GLY A 86 0.45 11.06 -4.26
C GLY A 86 -0.81 10.86 -3.43
N VAL A 87 -0.68 10.91 -2.10
CA VAL A 87 -1.78 10.84 -1.11
C VAL A 87 -2.04 12.18 -0.41
N ALA A 88 -1.25 13.21 -0.72
CA ALA A 88 -1.50 14.57 -0.27
C ALA A 88 -2.66 15.20 -1.07
N PRO A 89 -3.69 15.77 -0.41
CA PRO A 89 -4.71 16.56 -1.09
C PRO A 89 -4.08 17.84 -1.65
N ILE A 90 -4.31 18.10 -2.93
CA ILE A 90 -3.84 19.29 -3.64
C ILE A 90 -5.03 20.20 -3.90
N ASN A 91 -4.80 21.51 -3.81
CA ASN A 91 -5.76 22.54 -4.16
C ASN A 91 -6.04 22.55 -5.67
N ARG A 92 -7.24 22.98 -6.04
CA ARG A 92 -7.66 23.19 -7.44
C ARG A 92 -8.32 24.54 -7.52
N ASP A 93 -7.52 25.58 -7.35
CA ASP A 93 -7.99 26.96 -7.33
C ASP A 93 -7.57 27.70 -8.58
N SER A 94 -8.42 28.61 -9.03
CA SER A 94 -8.13 29.50 -10.15
C SER A 94 -8.89 30.81 -9.97
N GLY A 95 -8.18 31.93 -9.79
CA GLY A 95 -8.82 33.22 -9.52
C GLY A 95 -9.79 33.13 -8.34
N LYS A 96 -11.09 33.32 -8.59
CA LYS A 96 -12.18 33.23 -7.59
C LYS A 96 -12.67 31.81 -7.30
N LEU A 97 -12.25 30.80 -8.08
CA LEU A 97 -12.70 29.42 -7.92
C LEU A 97 -11.96 28.74 -6.76
N ASN A 98 -12.71 28.30 -5.75
CA ASN A 98 -12.23 27.42 -4.69
C ASN A 98 -12.67 25.96 -4.94
N GLY A 99 -11.85 25.18 -5.65
CA GLY A 99 -12.22 23.83 -6.07
C GLY A 99 -12.11 22.78 -4.97
N LYS A 100 -12.82 21.64 -5.13
CA LYS A 100 -12.66 20.51 -4.20
C LYS A 100 -11.25 19.93 -4.26
N ARG A 101 -10.63 19.74 -3.10
CA ARG A 101 -9.26 19.22 -2.96
C ARG A 101 -9.25 17.74 -3.36
N ARG A 102 -8.26 17.35 -4.15
CA ARG A 102 -8.12 15.98 -4.65
C ARG A 102 -6.66 15.56 -4.57
N ILE A 103 -6.43 14.27 -4.36
CA ILE A 103 -5.09 13.71 -4.56
C ILE A 103 -4.80 13.69 -6.07
N ARG A 104 -3.60 14.13 -6.46
CA ARG A 104 -3.12 14.14 -7.85
C ARG A 104 -1.59 14.00 -7.83
N GLY A 105 -1.01 13.55 -8.95
CA GLY A 105 0.43 13.37 -9.09
C GLY A 105 0.97 12.22 -8.25
N GLY A 106 2.23 12.34 -7.84
CA GLY A 106 2.99 11.32 -7.10
C GLY A 106 3.27 10.07 -7.93
N ARG A 107 3.64 8.97 -7.26
CA ARG A 107 3.90 7.64 -7.85
C ARG A 107 2.62 6.79 -7.87
N PRO A 108 1.90 6.66 -9.01
CA PRO A 108 0.58 6.05 -9.04
C PRO A 108 0.59 4.55 -8.75
N ARG A 109 1.67 3.85 -9.10
CA ARG A 109 1.85 2.41 -8.81
C ARG A 109 1.92 2.18 -7.30
N VAL A 110 2.84 2.88 -6.62
CA VAL A 110 2.92 2.92 -5.14
C VAL A 110 1.56 3.21 -4.50
N ARG A 111 0.87 4.26 -4.95
CA ARG A 111 -0.48 4.60 -4.44
C ARG A 111 -1.49 3.46 -4.61
N THR A 112 -1.46 2.77 -5.75
CA THR A 112 -2.40 1.70 -6.07
C THR A 112 -2.17 0.48 -5.18
N VAL A 113 -0.91 0.07 -5.01
CA VAL A 113 -0.54 -1.04 -4.10
C VAL A 113 -0.89 -0.67 -2.66
N MET A 114 -0.58 0.56 -2.24
CA MET A 114 -0.90 1.05 -0.90
C MET A 114 -2.40 1.12 -0.64
N PHE A 115 -3.22 1.46 -1.65
CA PHE A 115 -4.67 1.43 -1.53
C PHE A 115 -5.18 0.02 -1.25
N MET A 116 -4.69 -0.99 -2.00
CA MET A 116 -5.06 -2.39 -1.78
C MET A 116 -4.61 -2.89 -0.41
N ALA A 117 -3.38 -2.57 0.01
CA ALA A 117 -2.88 -2.92 1.34
C ALA A 117 -3.70 -2.27 2.46
N MET A 118 -4.15 -1.02 2.27
CA MET A 118 -4.94 -0.32 3.28
C MET A 118 -6.33 -0.95 3.50
N LEU A 119 -6.95 -1.50 2.45
CA LEU A 119 -8.22 -2.21 2.59
C LEU A 119 -8.11 -3.43 3.52
N SER A 120 -6.97 -4.14 3.49
CA SER A 120 -6.65 -5.22 4.42
C SER A 120 -6.22 -4.68 5.79
N SER A 121 -5.41 -3.62 5.81
CA SER A 121 -4.88 -3.01 7.04
C SER A 121 -6.00 -2.50 7.96
N ILE A 122 -7.06 -1.91 7.40
CA ILE A 122 -8.22 -1.45 8.17
C ILE A 122 -8.96 -2.63 8.85
N GLN A 123 -8.83 -3.86 8.34
CA GLN A 123 -9.48 -5.02 8.93
C GLN A 123 -8.66 -5.63 10.06
N CYS A 124 -7.33 -5.70 9.91
CA CYS A 124 -6.44 -6.37 10.87
C CYS A 124 -5.74 -5.43 11.86
N ASN A 125 -5.64 -4.13 11.58
CA ASN A 125 -4.96 -3.17 12.44
C ASN A 125 -5.97 -2.25 13.16
N PRO A 126 -6.12 -2.39 14.50
CA PRO A 126 -7.12 -1.65 15.26
C PRO A 126 -6.91 -0.12 15.21
N VAL A 127 -5.67 0.36 15.07
CA VAL A 127 -5.38 1.80 15.00
C VAL A 127 -5.94 2.41 13.71
N PHE A 128 -5.68 1.77 12.57
CA PHE A 128 -6.24 2.24 11.29
C PHE A 128 -7.75 2.01 11.20
N LYS A 129 -8.28 0.92 11.79
CA LYS A 129 -9.72 0.66 11.87
C LYS A 129 -10.44 1.79 12.60
N ARG A 130 -10.01 2.12 13.82
CA ARG A 130 -10.60 3.21 14.62
C ARG A 130 -10.51 4.55 13.91
N PHE A 131 -9.38 4.84 13.27
CA PHE A 131 -9.20 6.08 12.51
C PHE A 131 -10.16 6.16 11.31
N TYR A 132 -10.31 5.06 10.57
CA TYR A 132 -11.25 4.95 9.45
C TYR A 132 -12.70 5.12 9.87
N GLU A 133 -13.13 4.40 10.92
CA GLU A 133 -14.49 4.47 11.47
C GLU A 133 -14.83 5.87 11.97
N ARG A 134 -13.90 6.52 12.68
CA ARG A 134 -14.07 7.91 13.14
C ARG A 134 -14.30 8.87 11.97
N LEU A 135 -13.54 8.73 10.87
CA LEU A 135 -13.71 9.57 9.69
C LEU A 135 -15.06 9.32 9.00
N LYS A 136 -15.51 8.05 8.95
CA LYS A 136 -16.84 7.73 8.43
C LYS A 136 -17.96 8.32 9.29
N ALA A 137 -17.85 8.24 10.61
CA ALA A 137 -18.80 8.85 11.54
C ALA A 137 -18.89 10.38 11.35
N GLN A 138 -17.80 11.02 10.94
CA GLN A 138 -17.75 12.44 10.56
C GLN A 138 -18.31 12.73 9.15
N GLY A 139 -18.98 11.77 8.51
CA GLY A 139 -19.59 11.94 7.18
C GLY A 139 -18.59 11.91 6.01
N LYS A 140 -17.34 11.48 6.21
CA LYS A 140 -16.41 11.33 5.09
C LYS A 140 -16.79 10.12 4.23
N ILE A 141 -16.79 10.33 2.91
CA ILE A 141 -16.98 9.25 1.93
C ILE A 141 -15.92 8.16 2.17
N PRO A 142 -16.28 6.85 2.12
CA PRO A 142 -15.37 5.75 2.43
C PRO A 142 -14.01 5.83 1.71
N LYS A 143 -13.99 6.17 0.42
CA LYS A 143 -12.76 6.29 -0.36
C LYS A 143 -11.82 7.40 0.16
N VAL A 144 -12.38 8.51 0.65
CA VAL A 144 -11.59 9.61 1.24
C VAL A 144 -11.01 9.18 2.59
N ALA A 145 -11.78 8.44 3.40
CA ALA A 145 -11.30 7.90 4.65
C ALA A 145 -10.14 6.91 4.44
N VAL A 146 -10.21 6.02 3.43
CA VAL A 146 -9.09 5.13 3.06
C VAL A 146 -7.83 5.92 2.70
N VAL A 147 -7.96 6.96 1.86
CA VAL A 147 -6.82 7.81 1.46
C VAL A 147 -6.21 8.53 2.66
N ALA A 148 -7.03 8.97 3.62
CA ALA A 148 -6.53 9.55 4.87
C ALA A 148 -5.74 8.53 5.71
N CYS A 149 -6.21 7.26 5.76
CA CYS A 149 -5.48 6.18 6.42
C CYS A 149 -4.15 5.87 5.71
N MET A 150 -4.13 5.88 4.37
CA MET A 150 -2.90 5.74 3.59
C MET A 150 -1.90 6.86 3.90
N ARG A 151 -2.35 8.12 3.92
CA ARG A 151 -1.49 9.25 4.30
C ARG A 151 -0.93 9.08 5.72
N LYS A 152 -1.74 8.62 6.66
CA LYS A 152 -1.30 8.35 8.03
C LYS A 152 -0.24 7.24 8.07
N MET A 153 -0.49 6.12 7.39
CA MET A 153 0.45 4.99 7.33
C MET A 153 1.79 5.37 6.70
N ILE A 154 1.82 6.10 5.58
CA ILE A 154 3.10 6.42 4.94
C ILE A 154 3.95 7.35 5.80
N VAL A 155 3.33 8.27 6.55
CA VAL A 155 4.04 9.14 7.48
C VAL A 155 4.63 8.33 8.63
N VAL A 156 3.87 7.38 9.18
CA VAL A 156 4.37 6.50 10.25
C VAL A 156 5.51 5.61 9.77
N LEU A 157 5.34 4.94 8.62
CA LEU A 157 6.40 4.11 8.02
C LEU A 157 7.67 4.93 7.72
N ASN A 158 7.52 6.16 7.23
CA ASN A 158 8.65 7.04 6.98
C ASN A 158 9.41 7.37 8.28
N THR A 159 8.70 7.65 9.37
CA THR A 159 9.33 7.88 10.69
C THR A 159 9.97 6.61 11.24
N MET A 160 9.30 5.46 11.15
CA MET A 160 9.82 4.16 11.60
C MET A 160 11.12 3.79 10.89
N VAL A 161 11.17 3.92 9.55
CA VAL A 161 12.38 3.64 8.77
C VAL A 161 13.49 4.64 9.07
N LYS A 162 13.15 5.92 9.32
CA LYS A 162 14.11 6.95 9.72
C LYS A 162 14.76 6.63 11.07
N ASN A 163 13.96 6.22 12.05
CA ASN A 163 14.41 5.95 13.41
C ASN A 163 14.90 4.51 13.63
N GLN A 164 14.74 3.63 12.64
CA GLN A 164 14.99 2.20 12.74
C GLN A 164 14.15 1.52 13.84
N GLU A 165 12.89 1.92 13.98
CA GLU A 165 11.99 1.43 15.02
C GLU A 165 10.90 0.53 14.44
N SER A 166 10.61 -0.59 15.11
CA SER A 166 9.46 -1.44 14.80
C SER A 166 8.14 -0.82 15.25
N TRP A 167 7.05 -1.29 14.66
CA TRP A 167 5.69 -0.79 14.91
C TRP A 167 5.33 -0.84 16.39
N ARG A 168 4.75 0.27 16.89
CA ARG A 168 4.05 0.36 18.17
C ARG A 168 2.72 1.05 17.95
N GLU A 169 1.66 0.57 18.59
CA GLU A 169 0.30 1.09 18.36
C GLU A 169 0.14 2.59 18.67
N ASN A 170 0.98 3.14 19.56
CA ASN A 170 0.96 4.55 19.93
C ASN A 170 1.64 5.49 18.91
N MET A 171 2.31 4.96 17.87
CA MET A 171 3.01 5.76 16.85
C MET A 171 2.08 6.37 15.80
N ALA A 172 0.83 5.90 15.72
CA ALA A 172 -0.12 6.26 14.68
C ALA A 172 -1.29 7.10 15.19
#